data_AF-A0A8J4WYE8-F1
#
_entry.id   AF-A0A8J4WYE8-F1
#
_cell.length_a   1.000
_cell.length_b   1.000
_cell.length_c   1.000
_cell.angle_alpha   90.00
_cell.angle_beta   90.00
_cell.angle_gamma   90.00
#
_symmetry.space_group_name_H-M   'P 1'
#
loop_
_entity.id
_entity.type
_entity.pdbx_description
1 polymer ?
#
loop_
_entity_poly.entity_id
_entity_poly.type
_entity_poly.pdbx_seq_one_letter_code
_entity_poly.pdbx_strand_id
1 'polypeptide(L)'
;LEGQVVALMVQNMERLDETVKEEADGVHNTLAVVENMAEFRPGLCTEAAQQGLMQWLLKRIKAKMPFDANKLYCSEILAILLQNNDGTRELLGELDGIDVLLQQLSVFKRHNPSTPEEQEMMENLFDALCSCLMLPANRDRFLKGEGLQLMNLMLREKKLSRTSALKVLDHSMIGPEGADNCHKFVDILGLRTIFPLFMKTPKKMRKAGVSDKEHEEHVCSILASMLRNLKGQQRSRLLSKFTENECEKVDRLMELHFKYLEAVQLADRRIDGEKHDMVRRGEILDEGMEDEFYLRRLDAGLFVLQLICYIMVEISSAGIPQLQQRVHQILNLRGGSVKMVRHVMR
;
A
#
# COMPACT_ATOMS: atom_id res chain seq x y z
N LEU A 1 11.64 27.04 -13.60
CA LEU A 1 11.12 28.44 -13.48
C LEU A 1 12.29 29.42 -13.37
N GLU A 2 12.45 30.36 -14.31
CA GLU A 2 13.62 31.29 -14.36
C GLU A 2 13.76 32.22 -13.14
N GLY A 3 12.70 32.38 -12.33
CA GLY A 3 12.69 33.31 -11.18
C GLY A 3 12.82 32.70 -9.78
N GLN A 4 13.05 31.39 -9.63
CA GLN A 4 13.15 30.71 -8.31
C GLN A 4 12.00 31.06 -7.33
N VAL A 5 10.77 31.14 -7.87
CA VAL A 5 9.60 31.62 -7.12
C VAL A 5 9.34 30.83 -5.83
N VAL A 6 9.56 29.51 -5.85
CA VAL A 6 9.35 28.64 -4.69
C VAL A 6 10.38 28.95 -3.60
N ALA A 7 11.65 29.16 -3.96
CA ALA A 7 12.67 29.54 -2.99
C ALA A 7 12.32 30.86 -2.27
N LEU A 8 11.84 31.86 -3.00
CA LEU A 8 11.42 33.15 -2.43
C LEU A 8 10.18 33.00 -1.53
N MET A 9 9.21 32.17 -1.95
CA MET A 9 8.04 31.84 -1.13
C MET A 9 8.43 31.15 0.18
N VAL A 10 9.35 30.17 0.13
CA VAL A 10 9.85 29.48 1.32
C VAL A 10 10.58 30.46 2.25
N GLN A 11 11.44 31.33 1.73
CA GLN A 11 12.11 32.36 2.53
C GLN A 11 11.13 33.32 3.21
N ASN A 12 10.00 33.63 2.56
CA ASN A 12 8.94 34.43 3.17
C ASN A 12 8.23 33.63 4.28
N MET A 13 7.82 32.38 4.02
CA MET A 13 7.15 31.53 5.00
C MET A 13 7.98 31.27 6.26
N GLU A 14 9.31 31.25 6.16
CA GLU A 14 10.20 31.11 7.33
C GLU A 14 10.11 32.29 8.32
N ARG A 15 9.61 33.44 7.88
CA ARG A 15 9.51 34.67 8.68
C ARG A 15 8.11 34.88 9.26
N LEU A 16 7.11 34.13 8.79
CA LEU A 16 5.72 34.28 9.21
C LEU A 16 5.49 33.63 10.59
N ASP A 17 4.78 34.33 11.45
CA ASP A 17 4.30 33.88 12.76
C ASP A 17 2.83 33.43 12.65
N GLU A 18 2.61 32.11 12.58
CA GLU A 18 1.28 31.53 12.46
C GLU A 18 0.38 31.71 13.71
N THR A 19 0.86 32.36 14.77
CA THR A 19 -0.02 32.84 15.86
C THR A 19 -0.80 34.10 15.47
N VAL A 20 -0.35 34.81 14.43
CA VAL A 20 -1.05 35.93 13.80
C VAL A 20 -1.91 35.39 12.66
N LYS A 21 -3.22 35.65 12.71
CA LYS A 21 -4.18 35.08 11.76
C LYS A 21 -3.84 35.42 10.31
N GLU A 22 -3.50 36.69 10.04
CA GLU A 22 -3.16 37.18 8.71
C GLU A 22 -1.90 36.50 8.15
N GLU A 23 -0.94 36.16 9.01
CA GLU A 23 0.29 35.48 8.61
C GLU A 23 0.06 33.97 8.42
N ALA A 24 -0.80 33.35 9.23
CA ALA A 24 -1.27 31.98 9.02
C ALA A 24 -2.04 31.84 7.68
N ASP A 25 -2.88 32.82 7.35
CA ASP A 25 -3.54 32.91 6.04
C ASP A 25 -2.49 33.10 4.92
N GLY A 26 -1.41 33.83 5.18
CA GLY A 26 -0.26 33.96 4.27
C GLY A 26 0.44 32.63 3.95
N VAL A 27 0.66 31.79 4.97
CA VAL A 27 1.17 30.43 4.78
C VAL A 27 0.19 29.59 3.94
N HIS A 28 -1.10 29.63 4.28
CA HIS A 28 -2.14 28.90 3.55
C HIS A 28 -2.17 29.27 2.06
N ASN A 29 -2.18 30.57 1.76
CA ASN A 29 -2.15 31.07 0.39
C ASN A 29 -0.87 30.66 -0.36
N THR A 30 0.27 30.55 0.33
CA THR A 30 1.52 30.09 -0.28
C THR A 30 1.42 28.61 -0.68
N LEU A 31 0.86 27.76 0.18
CA LEU A 31 0.61 26.35 -0.13
C LEU A 31 -0.38 26.21 -1.30
N ALA A 32 -1.42 27.03 -1.37
CA ALA A 32 -2.35 27.05 -2.49
C ALA A 32 -1.69 27.44 -3.82
N VAL A 33 -0.75 28.38 -3.82
CA VAL A 33 0.02 28.68 -5.04
C VAL A 33 0.85 27.47 -5.47
N VAL A 34 1.49 26.78 -4.53
CA VAL A 34 2.26 25.55 -4.83
C VAL A 34 1.36 24.45 -5.39
N GLU A 35 0.18 24.23 -4.81
CA GLU A 35 -0.79 23.25 -5.28
C GLU A 35 -1.19 23.51 -6.74
N ASN A 36 -1.63 24.74 -7.04
CA ASN A 36 -2.02 25.15 -8.39
C ASN A 36 -0.86 24.99 -9.39
N MET A 37 0.38 25.29 -8.98
CA MET A 37 1.56 25.09 -9.80
C MET A 37 1.84 23.62 -10.08
N ALA A 38 1.69 22.75 -9.07
CA ALA A 38 1.90 21.32 -9.18
C ALA A 38 0.84 20.67 -10.08
N GLU A 39 -0.43 21.07 -9.95
CA GLU A 39 -1.53 20.59 -10.80
C GLU A 39 -1.34 21.01 -12.25
N PHE A 40 -0.98 22.27 -12.49
CA PHE A 40 -0.80 22.78 -13.86
C PHE A 40 0.47 22.26 -14.54
N ARG A 41 1.57 22.09 -13.79
CA ARG A 41 2.86 21.60 -14.31
C ARG A 41 3.57 20.68 -13.31
N PRO A 42 3.24 19.37 -13.31
CA PRO A 42 3.82 18.39 -12.39
C PRO A 42 5.36 18.31 -12.43
N GLY A 43 5.98 18.63 -13.57
CA GLY A 43 7.44 18.67 -13.71
C GLY A 43 8.14 19.70 -12.79
N LEU A 44 7.40 20.68 -12.26
CA LEU A 44 7.94 21.68 -11.32
C LEU A 44 8.03 21.17 -9.88
N CYS A 45 7.38 20.05 -9.53
CA CYS A 45 7.40 19.51 -8.16
C CYS A 45 8.82 19.18 -7.69
N THR A 46 9.67 18.63 -8.56
CA THR A 46 11.07 18.33 -8.22
C THR A 46 11.85 19.61 -7.92
N GLU A 47 11.75 20.62 -8.78
CA GLU A 47 12.42 21.92 -8.57
C GLU A 47 11.92 22.59 -7.30
N ALA A 48 10.59 22.59 -7.07
CA ALA A 48 9.96 23.18 -5.89
C ALA A 48 10.46 22.52 -4.60
N ALA A 49 10.47 21.18 -4.56
CA ALA A 49 10.96 20.43 -3.41
C ALA A 49 12.44 20.74 -3.11
N GLN A 50 13.29 20.79 -4.14
CA GLN A 50 14.72 21.10 -4.03
C GLN A 50 15.00 22.56 -3.63
N GLN A 51 14.09 23.49 -3.93
CA GLN A 51 14.18 24.90 -3.54
C GLN A 51 13.84 25.16 -2.06
N GLY A 52 13.87 24.14 -1.20
CA GLY A 52 13.67 24.26 0.25
C GLY A 52 12.25 23.97 0.73
N LEU A 53 11.28 23.80 -0.19
CA LEU A 53 9.89 23.53 0.19
C LEU A 53 9.77 22.21 0.96
N MET A 54 10.47 21.15 0.52
CA MET A 54 10.45 19.85 1.20
C MET A 54 10.93 19.98 2.65
N GLN A 55 12.04 20.69 2.88
CA GLN A 55 12.61 20.90 4.20
C GLN A 55 11.66 21.70 5.10
N TRP A 56 11.02 22.74 4.54
CA TRP A 56 10.04 23.55 5.26
C TRP A 56 8.80 22.74 5.65
N LEU A 57 8.24 21.94 4.74
CA LEU A 57 7.09 21.06 5.00
C LEU A 57 7.39 20.05 6.11
N LEU A 58 8.54 19.37 6.04
CA LEU A 58 8.95 18.40 7.07
C LEU A 58 9.11 19.07 8.45
N LYS A 59 9.70 20.27 8.49
CA LYS A 59 9.82 21.08 9.72
C LYS A 59 8.44 21.44 10.28
N ARG A 60 7.51 21.89 9.44
CA ARG A 60 6.16 22.30 9.84
C ARG A 60 5.32 21.12 10.33
N ILE A 61 5.40 19.97 9.66
CA ILE A 61 4.72 18.73 10.06
C ILE A 61 5.26 18.22 11.41
N LYS A 62 6.59 18.28 11.61
CA LYS A 62 7.25 17.85 12.86
C LYS A 62 7.03 18.81 14.03
N ALA A 63 6.66 20.06 13.76
CA ALA A 63 6.53 21.10 14.78
C ALA A 63 5.59 20.66 15.91
N LYS A 64 6.02 20.92 17.16
CA LYS A 64 5.26 20.59 18.38
C LYS A 64 4.20 21.66 18.65
N MET A 65 3.27 21.79 17.72
CA MET A 65 2.12 22.68 17.82
C MET A 65 0.82 21.87 17.73
N PRO A 66 -0.30 22.41 18.24
CA PRO A 66 -1.62 21.81 18.04
C PRO A 66 -1.90 21.57 16.56
N PHE A 67 -2.74 20.58 16.28
CA PHE A 67 -3.24 20.37 14.92
C PHE A 67 -4.05 21.58 14.45
N ASP A 68 -3.80 22.02 13.22
CA ASP A 68 -4.47 23.13 12.56
C ASP A 68 -4.60 22.86 11.05
N ALA A 69 -5.37 23.71 10.36
CA ALA A 69 -5.64 23.55 8.93
C ALA A 69 -4.37 23.62 8.07
N ASN A 70 -3.38 24.43 8.46
CA ASN A 70 -2.10 24.52 7.75
C ASN A 70 -1.28 23.23 7.89
N LYS A 71 -1.33 22.54 9.05
CA LYS A 71 -0.69 21.22 9.20
C LYS A 71 -1.33 20.16 8.31
N LEU A 72 -2.66 20.16 8.20
CA LEU A 72 -3.37 19.33 7.23
C LEU A 72 -2.92 19.66 5.81
N TYR A 73 -2.93 20.93 5.41
CA TYR A 73 -2.57 21.31 4.04
C TYR A 73 -1.11 20.96 3.71
N CYS A 74 -0.19 21.11 4.66
CA CYS A 74 1.19 20.64 4.50
C CYS A 74 1.28 19.15 4.17
N SER A 75 0.42 18.32 4.75
CA SER A 75 0.38 16.88 4.47
C SER A 75 -0.11 16.56 3.06
N GLU A 76 -1.05 17.34 2.53
CA GLU A 76 -1.57 17.23 1.16
C GLU A 76 -0.50 17.64 0.14
N ILE A 77 0.12 18.81 0.34
CA ILE A 77 1.21 19.27 -0.54
C ILE A 77 2.37 18.28 -0.51
N LEU A 78 2.72 17.72 0.64
CA LEU A 78 3.74 16.68 0.74
C LEU A 78 3.39 15.45 -0.11
N ALA A 79 2.14 14.98 -0.05
CA ALA A 79 1.67 13.85 -0.85
C ALA A 79 1.74 14.17 -2.37
N ILE A 80 1.35 15.38 -2.77
CA ILE A 80 1.45 15.85 -4.16
C ILE A 80 2.90 15.85 -4.65
N LEU A 81 3.84 16.39 -3.86
CA LEU A 81 5.25 16.45 -4.25
C LEU A 81 5.87 15.07 -4.44
N LEU A 82 5.39 14.06 -3.71
CA LEU A 82 5.90 12.69 -3.77
C LEU A 82 5.21 11.84 -4.85
N GLN A 83 4.11 12.32 -5.45
CA GLN A 83 3.34 11.54 -6.40
C GLN A 83 4.16 11.29 -7.68
N ASN A 84 4.44 10.02 -7.97
CA ASN A 84 5.15 9.56 -9.18
C ASN A 84 6.49 10.26 -9.43
N ASN A 85 7.25 10.58 -8.37
CA ASN A 85 8.48 11.36 -8.48
C ASN A 85 9.61 10.79 -7.60
N ASP A 86 10.51 10.03 -8.20
CA ASP A 86 11.62 9.40 -7.48
C ASP A 86 12.64 10.40 -6.94
N GLY A 87 12.83 11.54 -7.62
CA GLY A 87 13.73 12.59 -7.15
C GLY A 87 13.27 13.22 -5.84
N THR A 88 11.97 13.45 -5.67
CA THR A 88 11.43 13.98 -4.40
C THR A 88 11.35 12.92 -3.31
N ARG A 89 11.13 11.65 -3.66
CA ARG A 89 11.18 10.51 -2.73
C ARG A 89 12.59 10.31 -2.16
N GLU A 90 13.63 10.43 -2.99
CA GLU A 90 15.03 10.36 -2.55
C GLU A 90 15.35 11.54 -1.63
N LEU A 91 15.02 12.77 -2.06
CA LEU A 91 15.24 13.99 -1.27
C LEU A 91 14.59 13.92 0.11
N LEU A 92 13.33 13.45 0.21
CA LEU A 92 12.67 13.26 1.50
C LEU A 92 13.45 12.27 2.38
N GLY A 93 13.93 11.18 1.80
CA GLY A 93 14.76 10.20 2.50
C GLY A 93 16.09 10.76 2.99
N GLU A 94 16.76 11.61 2.22
CA GLU A 94 18.00 12.29 2.59
C GLU A 94 17.80 13.32 3.73
N LEU A 95 16.59 13.88 3.85
CA LEU A 95 16.22 14.85 4.89
C LEU A 95 15.66 14.20 6.17
N ASP A 96 15.93 12.90 6.40
CA ASP A 96 15.35 12.10 7.50
C ASP A 96 13.81 12.14 7.54
N GLY A 97 13.17 12.38 6.40
CA GLY A 97 11.73 12.55 6.31
C GLY A 97 10.94 11.27 6.64
N ILE A 98 11.54 10.09 6.43
CA ILE A 98 10.92 8.81 6.82
C ILE A 98 10.71 8.77 8.34
N ASP A 99 11.69 9.20 9.14
CA ASP A 99 11.55 9.26 10.60
C ASP A 99 10.50 10.29 11.03
N VAL A 100 10.40 11.42 10.31
CA VAL A 100 9.34 12.41 10.55
C VAL A 100 7.97 11.81 10.32
N LEU A 101 7.75 11.13 9.19
CA LEU A 101 6.48 10.47 8.87
C LEU A 101 6.12 9.42 9.92
N LEU A 102 7.07 8.54 10.27
CA LEU A 102 6.88 7.51 11.29
C LEU A 102 6.57 8.12 12.66
N GLN A 103 7.24 9.20 13.05
CA GLN A 103 7.01 9.89 14.31
C GLN A 103 5.59 10.46 14.38
N GLN A 104 5.12 11.14 13.32
CA GLN A 104 3.77 11.69 13.28
C GLN A 104 2.70 10.60 13.28
N LEU A 105 2.87 9.55 12.48
CA LEU A 105 1.97 8.40 12.46
C LEU A 105 1.93 7.68 13.81
N SER A 106 3.03 7.69 14.57
CA SER A 106 3.11 7.02 15.87
C SER A 106 2.15 7.59 16.93
N VAL A 107 1.59 8.79 16.72
CA VAL A 107 0.56 9.36 17.59
C VAL A 107 -0.73 8.52 17.51
N PHE A 108 -1.05 7.98 16.33
CA PHE A 108 -2.27 7.21 16.05
C PHE A 108 -2.13 5.70 16.28
N LYS A 109 -1.06 5.25 16.96
CA LYS A 109 -0.80 3.82 17.19
C LYS A 109 -1.78 3.17 18.18
N ARG A 110 -2.30 3.94 19.13
CA ARG A 110 -3.20 3.47 20.21
C ARG A 110 -4.51 4.25 20.33
N HIS A 111 -4.66 5.34 19.58
CA HIS A 111 -5.82 6.22 19.61
C HIS A 111 -6.22 6.55 18.17
N ASN A 112 -7.52 6.78 17.97
CA ASN A 112 -8.01 7.28 16.69
C ASN A 112 -7.80 8.81 16.63
N PRO A 113 -7.71 9.40 15.42
CA PRO A 113 -7.86 10.83 15.24
C PRO A 113 -9.14 11.36 15.92
N SER A 114 -9.05 12.59 16.44
CA SER A 114 -10.12 13.24 17.19
C SER A 114 -11.15 13.87 16.26
N THR A 115 -10.73 14.34 15.09
CA THR A 115 -11.58 15.00 14.09
C THR A 115 -11.42 14.35 12.70
N PRO A 116 -12.38 14.56 11.78
CA PRO A 116 -12.25 14.10 10.39
C PRO A 116 -11.02 14.68 9.68
N GLU A 117 -10.68 15.94 9.95
CA GLU A 117 -9.52 16.64 9.36
C GLU A 117 -8.20 16.03 9.85
N GLU A 118 -8.11 15.67 11.14
CA GLU A 118 -6.94 14.96 11.67
C GLU A 118 -6.84 13.54 11.08
N GLN A 119 -7.98 12.91 10.79
CA GLN A 119 -8.01 11.62 10.09
C GLN A 119 -7.50 11.75 8.65
N GLU A 120 -7.90 12.80 7.94
CA GLU A 120 -7.42 13.10 6.59
C GLU A 120 -5.91 13.34 6.56
N MET A 121 -5.38 14.14 7.48
CA MET A 121 -3.93 14.32 7.64
C MET A 121 -3.22 12.98 7.89
N MET A 122 -3.78 12.11 8.74
CA MET A 122 -3.21 10.79 8.99
C MET A 122 -3.12 9.96 7.69
N GLU A 123 -4.17 9.94 6.86
CA GLU A 123 -4.17 9.23 5.58
C GLU A 123 -3.17 9.84 4.58
N ASN A 124 -3.08 11.17 4.51
CA ASN A 124 -2.08 11.86 3.67
C ASN A 124 -0.64 11.46 4.05
N LEU A 125 -0.35 11.34 5.35
CA LEU A 125 0.96 10.87 5.83
C LEU A 125 1.21 9.39 5.48
N PHE A 126 0.17 8.55 5.51
CA PHE A 126 0.29 7.16 5.06
C PHE A 126 0.54 7.06 3.55
N ASP A 127 -0.12 7.87 2.74
CA ASP A 127 0.07 7.91 1.28
C ASP A 127 1.45 8.45 0.92
N ALA A 128 1.92 9.50 1.60
CA ALA A 128 3.30 9.98 1.49
C ALA A 128 4.32 8.88 1.82
N LEU A 129 4.11 8.13 2.91
CA LEU A 129 4.98 7.02 3.30
C LEU A 129 4.95 5.87 2.28
N CYS A 130 3.76 5.48 1.77
CA CYS A 130 3.64 4.47 0.72
C CYS A 130 4.36 4.90 -0.56
N SER A 131 4.21 6.16 -0.97
CA SER A 131 4.91 6.71 -2.13
C SER A 131 6.43 6.65 -1.94
N CYS A 132 6.93 7.01 -0.75
CA CYS A 132 8.36 6.91 -0.46
C CYS A 132 8.90 5.49 -0.55
N LEU A 133 8.14 4.48 -0.13
CA LEU A 133 8.52 3.06 -0.15
C LEU A 133 8.55 2.44 -1.56
N MET A 134 8.07 3.15 -2.58
CA MET A 134 8.26 2.78 -3.98
C MET A 134 9.72 2.92 -4.41
N LEU A 135 10.50 3.76 -3.72
CA LEU A 135 11.94 3.91 -3.92
C LEU A 135 12.71 2.94 -3.01
N PRO A 136 13.54 2.02 -3.55
CA PRO A 136 14.26 1.03 -2.75
C PRO A 136 15.09 1.61 -1.60
N ALA A 137 15.79 2.73 -1.83
CA ALA A 137 16.63 3.39 -0.81
C ALA A 137 15.86 3.74 0.47
N ASN A 138 14.57 4.05 0.36
CA ASN A 138 13.72 4.40 1.50
C ASN A 138 13.26 3.18 2.31
N ARG A 139 13.38 1.96 1.77
CA ARG A 139 13.03 0.73 2.51
C ARG A 139 14.02 0.46 3.63
N ASP A 140 15.30 0.70 3.38
CA ASP A 140 16.35 0.63 4.40
C ASP A 140 16.17 1.71 5.47
N ARG A 141 15.82 2.94 5.06
CA ARG A 141 15.51 4.04 5.98
C ARG A 141 14.31 3.69 6.86
N PHE A 142 13.23 3.16 6.27
CA PHE A 142 12.05 2.69 6.99
C PHE A 142 12.35 1.54 7.97
N LEU A 143 13.22 0.60 7.58
CA LEU A 143 13.68 -0.48 8.43
C LEU A 143 14.44 0.04 9.65
N LYS A 144 15.38 0.97 9.44
CA LYS A 144 16.17 1.62 10.50
C LYS A 144 15.30 2.45 11.44
N GLY A 145 14.29 3.13 10.93
CA GLY A 145 13.30 3.92 11.69
C GLY A 145 12.27 3.10 12.48
N GLU A 146 12.44 1.77 12.57
CA GLU A 146 11.49 0.85 13.22
C GLU A 146 10.06 0.88 12.63
N GLY A 147 9.95 1.21 11.34
CA GLY A 147 8.66 1.31 10.66
C GLY A 147 7.85 0.01 10.73
N LEU A 148 8.49 -1.15 10.59
CA LEU A 148 7.85 -2.46 10.71
C LEU A 148 7.26 -2.70 12.10
N GLN A 149 7.96 -2.30 13.17
CA GLN A 149 7.50 -2.42 14.55
C GLN A 149 6.26 -1.56 14.77
N LEU A 150 6.27 -0.33 14.24
CA LEU A 150 5.13 0.58 14.34
C LEU A 150 3.90 0.04 13.60
N MET A 151 4.06 -0.39 12.34
CA MET A 151 2.95 -0.94 11.56
C MET A 151 2.39 -2.22 12.18
N ASN A 152 3.26 -3.12 12.65
CA ASN A 152 2.86 -4.33 13.35
C ASN A 152 2.09 -4.03 14.65
N LEU A 153 2.48 -2.98 15.39
CA LEU A 153 1.74 -2.50 16.56
C LEU A 153 0.35 -1.97 16.18
N MET A 154 0.26 -1.12 15.15
CA MET A 154 -1.02 -0.57 14.66
C MET A 154 -1.99 -1.66 14.24
N LEU A 155 -1.50 -2.71 13.57
CA LEU A 155 -2.30 -3.89 13.21
C LEU A 155 -2.90 -4.59 14.44
N ARG A 156 -2.14 -4.66 15.54
CA ARG A 156 -2.56 -5.33 16.78
C ARG A 156 -3.55 -4.50 17.61
N GLU A 157 -3.41 -3.18 17.60
CA GLU A 157 -4.26 -2.23 18.33
C GLU A 157 -5.63 -2.03 17.67
N LYS A 158 -5.76 -2.40 16.39
CA LYS A 158 -7.04 -2.44 15.64
C LYS A 158 -7.78 -1.09 15.61
N LYS A 159 -7.02 0.01 15.58
CA LYS A 159 -7.52 1.38 15.41
C LYS A 159 -7.75 1.71 13.93
N LEU A 160 -8.20 2.93 13.63
CA LEU A 160 -8.44 3.37 12.25
C LEU A 160 -7.19 3.23 11.37
N SER A 161 -6.02 3.52 11.94
CA SER A 161 -4.70 3.37 11.31
C SER A 161 -4.33 1.93 10.88
N ARG A 162 -5.06 0.90 11.33
CA ARG A 162 -4.79 -0.50 10.98
C ARG A 162 -4.76 -0.72 9.48
N THR A 163 -5.72 -0.12 8.77
CA THR A 163 -5.91 -0.36 7.34
C THR A 163 -4.72 0.14 6.54
N SER A 164 -4.33 1.39 6.77
CA SER A 164 -3.21 2.03 6.08
C SER A 164 -1.86 1.45 6.53
N ALA A 165 -1.76 1.00 7.79
CA ALA A 165 -0.60 0.23 8.25
C ALA A 165 -0.40 -1.09 7.48
N LEU A 166 -1.49 -1.77 7.08
CA LEU A 166 -1.41 -2.97 6.24
C LEU A 166 -0.89 -2.62 4.84
N LYS A 167 -1.39 -1.53 4.23
CA LYS A 167 -0.92 -1.01 2.94
C LYS A 167 0.56 -0.66 2.97
N VAL A 168 1.05 0.00 4.03
CA VAL A 168 2.47 0.32 4.22
C VAL A 168 3.32 -0.96 4.29
N LEU A 169 2.88 -1.97 5.04
CA LEU A 169 3.60 -3.23 5.15
C LEU A 169 3.76 -3.91 3.78
N ASP A 170 2.71 -3.92 2.97
CA ASP A 170 2.74 -4.44 1.61
C ASP A 170 3.81 -3.72 0.76
N HIS A 171 3.77 -2.39 0.70
CA HIS A 171 4.75 -1.57 -0.04
C HIS A 171 6.19 -1.75 0.46
N SER A 172 6.38 -1.98 1.76
CA SER A 172 7.71 -2.18 2.35
C SER A 172 8.33 -3.54 2.00
N MET A 173 7.51 -4.54 1.71
CA MET A 173 7.95 -5.94 1.53
C MET A 173 7.91 -6.41 0.06
N ILE A 174 7.25 -5.67 -0.83
CA ILE A 174 7.06 -6.06 -2.23
C ILE A 174 8.38 -6.09 -3.02
N GLY A 175 8.57 -7.13 -3.82
CA GLY A 175 9.74 -7.26 -4.71
C GLY A 175 11.05 -7.62 -3.99
N PRO A 176 12.17 -7.80 -4.73
CA PRO A 176 13.44 -8.25 -4.15
C PRO A 176 14.02 -7.29 -3.10
N GLU A 177 13.87 -5.99 -3.31
CA GLU A 177 14.32 -4.93 -2.40
C GLU A 177 13.56 -4.91 -1.06
N GLY A 178 12.46 -5.67 -0.95
CA GLY A 178 11.72 -5.85 0.31
C GLY A 178 12.23 -7.02 1.16
N ALA A 179 13.32 -7.71 0.76
CA ALA A 179 13.74 -8.95 1.39
C ALA A 179 14.12 -8.77 2.87
N ASP A 180 14.89 -7.74 3.22
CA ASP A 180 15.29 -7.49 4.61
C ASP A 180 14.07 -7.14 5.48
N ASN A 181 13.11 -6.40 4.91
CA ASN A 181 11.85 -6.11 5.57
C ASN A 181 11.03 -7.39 5.84
N CYS A 182 10.96 -8.32 4.88
CA CYS A 182 10.33 -9.62 5.09
C CYS A 182 10.96 -10.39 6.25
N HIS A 183 12.30 -10.48 6.30
CA HIS A 183 13.00 -11.21 7.36
C HIS A 183 12.76 -10.55 8.73
N LYS A 184 12.93 -9.22 8.81
CA LYS A 184 12.68 -8.48 10.04
C LYS A 184 11.24 -8.62 10.51
N PHE A 185 10.27 -8.60 9.60
CA PHE A 185 8.85 -8.77 9.94
C PHE A 185 8.57 -10.11 10.65
N VAL A 186 9.21 -11.20 10.21
CA VAL A 186 9.12 -12.50 10.89
C VAL A 186 9.79 -12.48 12.27
N ASP A 187 10.94 -11.80 12.39
CA ASP A 187 11.70 -11.71 13.64
C ASP A 187 10.94 -10.93 14.72
N ILE A 188 10.21 -9.87 14.34
CA ILE A 188 9.36 -9.08 15.25
C ILE A 188 7.96 -9.71 15.47
N LEU A 189 7.83 -11.02 15.24
CA LEU A 189 6.59 -11.78 15.42
C LEU A 189 5.43 -11.38 14.49
N GLY A 190 5.71 -10.78 13.33
CA GLY A 190 4.70 -10.35 12.36
C GLY A 190 3.80 -11.49 11.86
N LEU A 191 4.29 -12.73 11.86
CA LEU A 191 3.48 -13.92 11.54
C LEU A 191 2.28 -14.10 12.49
N ARG A 192 2.41 -13.71 13.77
CA ARG A 192 1.29 -13.77 14.74
C ARG A 192 0.23 -12.70 14.47
N THR A 193 0.56 -11.68 13.68
CA THR A 193 -0.32 -10.56 13.34
C THR A 193 -0.99 -10.76 11.98
N ILE A 194 -0.24 -11.16 10.95
CA ILE A 194 -0.77 -11.26 9.58
C ILE A 194 -1.68 -12.47 9.38
N PHE A 195 -1.39 -13.62 9.99
CA PHE A 195 -2.21 -14.83 9.80
C PHE A 195 -3.63 -14.71 10.35
N PRO A 196 -3.89 -14.08 11.52
CA PRO A 196 -5.26 -13.76 11.91
C PRO A 196 -6.02 -12.91 10.89
N LEU A 197 -5.34 -11.95 10.23
CA LEU A 197 -5.93 -11.11 9.18
C LEU A 197 -6.19 -11.89 7.87
N PHE A 198 -5.39 -12.92 7.60
CA PHE A 198 -5.59 -13.85 6.48
C PHE A 198 -6.78 -14.80 6.72
N MET A 199 -6.88 -15.34 7.93
CA MET A 199 -7.97 -16.24 8.31
C MET A 199 -9.32 -15.51 8.36
N LYS A 200 -9.33 -14.23 8.72
CA LYS A 200 -10.57 -13.45 8.82
C LYS A 200 -10.38 -11.99 8.45
N THR A 201 -11.09 -11.57 7.41
CA THR A 201 -11.23 -10.18 7.02
C THR A 201 -11.98 -9.40 8.10
N PRO A 202 -11.39 -8.35 8.70
CA PRO A 202 -12.07 -7.55 9.71
C PRO A 202 -13.32 -6.88 9.16
N LYS A 203 -14.39 -6.82 9.95
CA LYS A 203 -15.61 -6.09 9.58
C LYS A 203 -15.30 -4.59 9.43
N LYS A 204 -15.90 -3.95 8.43
CA LYS A 204 -15.81 -2.50 8.20
C LYS A 204 -16.25 -1.74 9.45
N MET A 205 -15.40 -0.85 9.96
CA MET A 205 -15.74 0.01 11.11
C MET A 205 -16.60 1.22 10.71
N ARG A 206 -16.62 1.61 9.42
CA ARG A 206 -17.43 2.71 8.85
C ARG A 206 -17.79 2.45 7.37
N LYS A 207 -18.74 3.23 6.82
CA LYS A 207 -19.13 3.21 5.38
C LYS A 207 -17.96 3.48 4.41
N ALA A 208 -16.95 4.24 4.85
CA ALA A 208 -15.74 4.56 4.10
C ALA A 208 -14.52 3.68 4.51
N GLY A 209 -14.77 2.42 4.89
CA GLY A 209 -13.69 1.47 5.19
C GLY A 209 -13.26 0.68 3.95
N VAL A 210 -11.98 0.32 3.93
CA VAL A 210 -11.36 -0.55 2.91
C VAL A 210 -12.24 -1.76 2.60
N SER A 211 -12.33 -2.08 1.31
CA SER A 211 -13.13 -3.20 0.84
C SER A 211 -12.54 -4.52 1.33
N ASP A 212 -13.40 -5.53 1.51
CA ASP A 212 -12.93 -6.88 1.86
C ASP A 212 -11.92 -7.40 0.82
N LYS A 213 -12.08 -6.97 -0.45
CA LYS A 213 -11.16 -7.27 -1.56
C LYS A 213 -9.77 -6.68 -1.32
N GLU A 214 -9.69 -5.38 -1.08
CA GLU A 214 -8.43 -4.65 -0.88
C GLU A 214 -7.70 -5.09 0.39
N HIS A 215 -8.42 -5.45 1.46
CA HIS A 215 -7.81 -6.11 2.63
C HIS A 215 -7.19 -7.45 2.25
N GLU A 216 -7.95 -8.32 1.58
CA GLU A 216 -7.47 -9.63 1.16
C GLU A 216 -6.30 -9.53 0.16
N GLU A 217 -6.31 -8.52 -0.71
CA GLU A 217 -5.24 -8.18 -1.64
C GLU A 217 -3.92 -7.91 -0.92
N HIS A 218 -3.90 -6.92 -0.01
CA HIS A 218 -2.69 -6.58 0.73
C HIS A 218 -2.18 -7.75 1.58
N VAL A 219 -3.08 -8.51 2.22
CA VAL A 219 -2.66 -9.70 2.99
C VAL A 219 -2.03 -10.75 2.07
N CYS A 220 -2.64 -11.06 0.92
CA CYS A 220 -2.09 -12.02 -0.02
C CYS A 220 -0.77 -11.52 -0.63
N SER A 221 -0.65 -10.23 -0.92
CA SER A 221 0.57 -9.62 -1.44
C SER A 221 1.73 -9.71 -0.45
N ILE A 222 1.46 -9.45 0.84
CA ILE A 222 2.44 -9.64 1.92
C ILE A 222 2.87 -11.10 2.03
N LEU A 223 1.93 -12.06 2.00
CA LEU A 223 2.26 -13.48 2.06
C LEU A 223 3.07 -13.94 0.85
N ALA A 224 2.70 -13.50 -0.35
CA ALA A 224 3.42 -13.77 -1.59
C ALA A 224 4.85 -13.19 -1.54
N SER A 225 5.00 -11.94 -1.10
CA SER A 225 6.29 -11.27 -0.94
C SER A 225 7.20 -11.99 0.05
N MET A 226 6.66 -12.46 1.18
CA MET A 226 7.41 -13.27 2.13
C MET A 226 7.78 -14.65 1.56
N LEU A 227 6.87 -15.33 0.83
CA LEU A 227 7.20 -16.60 0.17
C LEU A 227 8.25 -16.44 -0.92
N ARG A 228 8.28 -15.31 -1.62
CA ARG A 228 9.31 -15.01 -2.61
C ARG A 228 10.67 -14.74 -1.97
N ASN A 229 10.69 -13.94 -0.89
CA ASN A 229 11.93 -13.34 -0.39
C ASN A 229 12.56 -14.09 0.79
N LEU A 230 11.76 -14.76 1.64
CA LEU A 230 12.28 -15.38 2.86
C LEU A 230 13.14 -16.61 2.55
N LYS A 231 14.25 -16.71 3.28
CA LYS A 231 15.17 -17.85 3.28
C LYS A 231 15.40 -18.37 4.71
N GLY A 232 16.11 -19.49 4.82
CA GLY A 232 16.54 -20.04 6.12
C GLY A 232 15.42 -20.26 7.13
N GLN A 233 15.68 -19.91 8.39
CA GLN A 233 14.75 -20.15 9.51
C GLN A 233 13.44 -19.38 9.37
N GLN A 234 13.48 -18.14 8.86
CA GLN A 234 12.28 -17.32 8.67
C GLN A 234 11.35 -17.94 7.64
N ARG A 235 11.90 -18.50 6.54
CA ARG A 235 11.11 -19.26 5.55
C ARG A 235 10.48 -20.50 6.18
N SER A 236 11.26 -21.28 6.95
CA SER A 236 10.72 -22.46 7.64
C SER A 236 9.58 -22.09 8.58
N ARG A 237 9.72 -21.01 9.36
CA ARG A 237 8.67 -20.50 10.26
C ARG A 237 7.40 -20.10 9.50
N LEU A 238 7.53 -19.46 8.34
CA LEU A 238 6.38 -19.13 7.48
C LEU A 238 5.68 -20.41 6.96
N LEU A 239 6.43 -21.37 6.44
CA LEU A 239 5.87 -22.62 5.92
C LEU A 239 5.18 -23.43 7.03
N SER A 240 5.72 -23.45 8.25
CA SER A 240 5.08 -24.10 9.39
C SER A 240 3.70 -23.50 9.72
N LYS A 241 3.46 -22.21 9.44
CA LYS A 241 2.12 -21.62 9.61
C LYS A 241 1.07 -22.28 8.72
N PHE A 242 1.47 -22.77 7.54
CA PHE A 242 0.58 -23.48 6.61
C PHE A 242 0.30 -24.93 7.01
N THR A 243 1.13 -25.54 7.87
CA THR A 243 0.93 -26.92 8.36
C THR A 243 0.17 -27.00 9.68
N GLU A 244 0.07 -25.88 10.42
CA GLU A 244 -0.68 -25.79 11.68
C GLU A 244 -2.16 -26.14 11.51
N ASN A 245 -2.77 -26.75 12.55
CA ASN A 245 -4.19 -27.03 12.66
C ASN A 245 -4.73 -27.75 11.41
N GLU A 246 -4.14 -28.88 11.06
CA GLU A 246 -4.54 -29.68 9.89
C GLU A 246 -4.54 -28.91 8.56
N CYS A 247 -3.58 -27.98 8.42
CA CYS A 247 -3.45 -27.10 7.27
C CYS A 247 -4.65 -26.15 7.07
N GLU A 248 -5.29 -25.65 8.14
CA GLU A 248 -6.44 -24.73 8.03
C GLU A 248 -6.15 -23.47 7.17
N LYS A 249 -4.87 -23.05 7.09
CA LYS A 249 -4.44 -21.91 6.25
C LYS A 249 -4.49 -22.26 4.77
N VAL A 250 -4.20 -23.51 4.42
CA VAL A 250 -4.37 -24.02 3.06
C VAL A 250 -5.86 -24.06 2.72
N ASP A 251 -6.71 -24.48 3.67
CA ASP A 251 -8.17 -24.47 3.47
C ASP A 251 -8.69 -23.06 3.19
N ARG A 252 -8.25 -22.07 3.99
CA ARG A 252 -8.55 -20.66 3.76
C ARG A 252 -8.02 -20.15 2.41
N LEU A 253 -6.80 -20.54 2.03
CA LEU A 253 -6.21 -20.18 0.73
C LEU A 253 -7.07 -20.71 -0.42
N MET A 254 -7.53 -21.95 -0.32
CA MET A 254 -8.38 -22.57 -1.33
C MET A 254 -9.78 -21.94 -1.36
N GLU A 255 -10.36 -21.59 -0.21
CA GLU A 255 -11.62 -20.85 -0.15
C GLU A 255 -11.52 -19.53 -0.93
N LEU A 256 -10.45 -18.75 -0.68
CA LEU A 256 -10.17 -17.51 -1.40
C LEU A 256 -9.94 -17.76 -2.90
N HIS A 257 -9.21 -18.82 -3.26
CA HIS A 257 -8.98 -19.20 -4.65
C HIS A 257 -10.31 -19.37 -5.40
N PHE A 258 -11.24 -20.17 -4.87
CA PHE A 258 -12.52 -20.40 -5.54
C PHE A 258 -13.39 -19.15 -5.58
N LYS A 259 -13.41 -18.35 -4.51
CA LYS A 259 -14.14 -17.07 -4.45
C LYS A 259 -13.73 -16.14 -5.60
N TYR A 260 -12.43 -15.91 -5.77
CA TYR A 260 -11.93 -14.99 -6.80
C TYR A 260 -11.91 -15.61 -8.19
N LEU A 261 -11.69 -16.91 -8.30
CA LEU A 261 -11.78 -17.63 -9.57
C LEU A 261 -13.20 -17.53 -10.16
N GLU A 262 -14.23 -17.75 -9.36
CA GLU A 262 -15.62 -17.62 -9.80
C GLU A 262 -15.95 -16.19 -10.25
N ALA A 263 -15.50 -15.19 -9.49
CA ALA A 263 -15.70 -13.78 -9.82
C ALA A 263 -15.04 -13.39 -11.16
N VAL A 264 -13.77 -13.80 -11.36
CA VAL A 264 -13.04 -13.54 -12.61
C VAL A 264 -13.66 -14.31 -13.78
N GLN A 265 -14.05 -15.57 -13.60
CA GLN A 265 -14.74 -16.34 -14.65
C GLN A 265 -16.09 -15.72 -15.05
N LEU A 266 -16.81 -15.12 -14.10
CA LEU A 266 -18.05 -14.40 -14.41
C LEU A 266 -17.77 -13.13 -15.21
N ALA A 267 -16.71 -12.38 -14.86
CA ALA A 267 -16.27 -11.22 -15.64
C ALA A 267 -15.85 -11.63 -17.06
N ASP A 268 -15.07 -12.70 -17.20
CA ASP A 268 -14.62 -13.23 -18.49
C ASP A 268 -15.81 -13.63 -19.38
N ARG A 269 -16.81 -14.33 -18.84
CA ARG A 269 -18.03 -14.67 -19.60
C ARG A 269 -18.79 -13.45 -20.10
N ARG A 270 -18.82 -12.35 -19.33
CA ARG A 270 -19.45 -11.10 -19.76
C ARG A 270 -18.65 -10.44 -20.88
N ILE A 271 -17.33 -10.35 -20.69
CA ILE A 271 -16.39 -9.81 -21.68
C ILE A 271 -16.48 -10.59 -23.00
N ASP A 272 -16.49 -11.92 -22.96
CA ASP A 272 -16.60 -12.76 -24.15
C ASP A 272 -17.95 -12.57 -24.87
N GLY A 273 -19.04 -12.43 -24.12
CA GLY A 273 -20.36 -12.12 -24.68
C GLY A 273 -20.38 -10.76 -25.38
N GLU A 274 -19.81 -9.73 -24.75
CA GLU A 274 -19.67 -8.40 -25.32
C GLU A 274 -18.80 -8.42 -26.58
N LYS A 275 -17.64 -9.08 -26.55
CA LYS A 275 -16.76 -9.25 -27.73
C LYS A 275 -17.52 -9.89 -28.89
N HIS A 276 -18.32 -10.92 -28.63
CA HIS A 276 -19.17 -11.53 -29.65
C HIS A 276 -20.22 -10.58 -30.22
N ASP A 277 -20.84 -9.74 -29.38
CA ASP A 277 -21.80 -8.73 -29.83
C ASP A 277 -21.16 -7.62 -30.65
N MET A 278 -19.97 -7.17 -30.28
CA MET A 278 -19.20 -6.16 -31.00
C MET A 278 -18.83 -6.65 -32.40
N VAL A 279 -18.34 -7.90 -32.50
CA VAL A 279 -18.07 -8.55 -33.80
C VAL A 279 -19.33 -8.62 -34.65
N ARG A 280 -20.50 -8.94 -34.06
CA ARG A 280 -21.79 -8.94 -34.79
C ARG A 280 -22.21 -7.57 -35.29
N ARG A 281 -21.86 -6.50 -34.57
CA ARG A 281 -22.12 -5.10 -34.96
C ARG A 281 -21.07 -4.53 -35.92
N GLY A 282 -20.00 -5.28 -36.22
CA GLY A 282 -18.90 -4.81 -37.06
C GLY A 282 -17.96 -3.81 -36.36
N GLU A 283 -17.97 -3.78 -35.02
CA GLU A 283 -17.07 -2.97 -34.21
C GLU A 283 -15.68 -3.63 -34.15
N ILE A 284 -14.62 -2.83 -34.27
CA ILE A 284 -13.24 -3.30 -34.18
C ILE A 284 -12.83 -3.31 -32.71
N LEU A 285 -12.26 -4.42 -32.25
CA LEU A 285 -11.60 -4.50 -30.94
C LEU A 285 -10.24 -3.81 -31.05
N ASP A 286 -10.09 -2.66 -30.40
CA ASP A 286 -8.83 -1.93 -30.32
C ASP A 286 -8.14 -2.11 -28.96
N GLU A 287 -6.93 -1.55 -28.82
CA GLU A 287 -6.13 -1.63 -27.59
C GLU A 287 -6.85 -0.96 -26.40
N GLY A 288 -7.61 0.12 -26.62
CA GLY A 288 -8.33 0.81 -25.55
C GLY A 288 -9.45 -0.06 -24.95
N MET A 289 -10.12 -0.86 -25.78
CA MET A 289 -11.11 -1.84 -25.31
C MET A 289 -10.44 -2.99 -24.55
N GLU A 290 -9.25 -3.44 -24.97
CA GLU A 290 -8.50 -4.46 -24.24
C GLU A 290 -8.10 -3.99 -22.83
N ASP A 291 -7.66 -2.73 -22.71
CA ASP A 291 -7.39 -2.10 -21.41
C ASP A 291 -8.65 -2.04 -20.54
N GLU A 292 -9.79 -1.69 -21.10
CA GLU A 292 -11.07 -1.66 -20.37
C GLU A 292 -11.46 -3.06 -19.87
N PHE A 293 -11.33 -4.09 -20.71
CA PHE A 293 -11.58 -5.47 -20.30
C PHE A 293 -10.61 -5.92 -19.21
N TYR A 294 -9.34 -5.51 -19.28
CA TYR A 294 -8.36 -5.80 -18.25
C TYR A 294 -8.70 -5.13 -16.92
N LEU A 295 -9.10 -3.85 -16.93
CA LEU A 295 -9.59 -3.14 -15.74
C LEU A 295 -10.80 -3.85 -15.11
N ARG A 296 -11.75 -4.32 -15.92
CA ARG A 296 -12.90 -5.10 -15.44
C ARG A 296 -12.49 -6.43 -14.78
N ARG A 297 -11.44 -7.10 -15.27
CA ARG A 297 -10.88 -8.29 -14.62
C ARG A 297 -10.18 -7.95 -13.31
N LEU A 298 -9.48 -6.81 -13.22
CA LEU A 298 -8.89 -6.32 -11.97
C LEU A 298 -9.99 -5.97 -10.94
N ASP A 299 -11.09 -5.35 -11.38
CA ASP A 299 -12.24 -5.07 -10.53
C ASP A 299 -12.86 -6.36 -9.95
N ALA A 300 -12.91 -7.42 -10.76
CA ALA A 300 -13.34 -8.76 -10.34
C ALA A 300 -12.33 -9.48 -9.42
N GLY A 301 -11.12 -8.94 -9.22
CA GLY A 301 -10.12 -9.47 -8.30
C GLY A 301 -9.06 -10.36 -8.95
N LEU A 302 -8.75 -10.15 -10.24
CA LEU A 302 -7.70 -10.89 -10.95
C LEU A 302 -6.35 -10.83 -10.22
N PHE A 303 -5.94 -9.67 -9.73
CA PHE A 303 -4.65 -9.53 -9.04
C PHE A 303 -4.58 -10.36 -7.76
N VAL A 304 -5.62 -10.31 -6.92
CA VAL A 304 -5.73 -11.16 -5.72
C VAL A 304 -5.69 -12.64 -6.09
N LEU A 305 -6.39 -13.04 -7.15
CA LEU A 305 -6.39 -14.41 -7.64
C LEU A 305 -4.98 -14.87 -8.07
N GLN A 306 -4.24 -14.02 -8.78
CA GLN A 306 -2.86 -14.30 -9.19
C GLN A 306 -1.94 -14.47 -7.98
N LEU A 307 -2.06 -13.60 -6.97
CA LEU A 307 -1.31 -13.72 -5.70
C LEU A 307 -1.63 -15.04 -4.97
N ILE A 308 -2.91 -15.41 -4.90
CA ILE A 308 -3.33 -16.69 -4.31
C ILE A 308 -2.73 -17.87 -5.06
N CYS A 309 -2.82 -17.87 -6.40
CA CYS A 309 -2.22 -18.91 -7.24
C CYS A 309 -0.70 -19.00 -7.05
N TYR A 310 -0.02 -17.85 -6.94
CA TYR A 310 1.40 -17.80 -6.64
C TYR A 310 1.73 -18.44 -5.28
N ILE A 311 1.00 -18.07 -4.22
CA ILE A 311 1.14 -18.67 -2.89
C ILE A 311 0.93 -20.19 -2.96
N MET A 312 -0.11 -20.66 -3.65
CA MET A 312 -0.40 -22.09 -3.83
C MET A 312 0.76 -22.83 -4.48
N VAL A 313 1.37 -22.26 -5.51
CA VAL A 313 2.52 -22.86 -6.21
C VAL A 313 3.76 -22.88 -5.32
N GLU A 314 4.06 -21.78 -4.63
CA GLU A 314 5.20 -21.68 -3.71
C GLU A 314 5.12 -22.70 -2.57
N ILE A 315 3.97 -22.81 -1.89
CA ILE A 315 3.82 -23.76 -0.77
C ILE A 315 3.80 -25.21 -1.25
N SER A 316 3.28 -25.48 -2.45
CA SER A 316 3.29 -26.84 -3.04
C SER A 316 4.69 -27.26 -3.47
N SER A 317 5.53 -26.29 -3.85
CA SER A 317 6.91 -26.51 -4.28
C SER A 317 7.92 -26.49 -3.12
N ALA A 318 7.46 -26.28 -1.89
CA ALA A 318 8.30 -26.16 -0.71
C ALA A 318 8.91 -27.49 -0.21
N GLY A 319 8.64 -28.61 -0.88
CA GLY A 319 9.13 -29.93 -0.47
C GLY A 319 8.44 -30.51 0.77
N ILE A 320 7.26 -30.00 1.14
CA ILE A 320 6.45 -30.48 2.27
C ILE A 320 5.25 -31.28 1.73
N PRO A 321 5.27 -32.63 1.78
CA PRO A 321 4.24 -33.45 1.14
C PRO A 321 2.82 -33.14 1.62
N GLN A 322 2.66 -32.81 2.91
CA GLN A 322 1.37 -32.48 3.51
C GLN A 322 0.68 -31.28 2.82
N LEU A 323 1.45 -30.23 2.50
CA LEU A 323 0.91 -29.04 1.83
C LEU A 323 0.51 -29.35 0.39
N GLN A 324 1.39 -30.05 -0.34
CA GLN A 324 1.12 -30.48 -1.71
C GLN A 324 -0.12 -31.36 -1.79
N GLN A 325 -0.23 -32.36 -0.91
CA GLN A 325 -1.37 -33.28 -0.86
C GLN A 325 -2.67 -32.52 -0.56
N ARG A 326 -2.67 -31.59 0.40
CA ARG A 326 -3.87 -30.82 0.77
C ARG A 326 -4.37 -29.95 -0.39
N VAL A 327 -3.46 -29.24 -1.09
CA VAL A 327 -3.83 -28.43 -2.26
C VAL A 327 -4.45 -29.30 -3.36
N HIS A 328 -3.83 -30.44 -3.69
CA HIS A 328 -4.35 -31.35 -4.72
C HIS A 328 -5.68 -31.99 -4.31
N GLN A 329 -5.83 -32.37 -3.05
CA GLN A 329 -7.07 -32.93 -2.51
C GLN A 329 -8.23 -31.96 -2.70
N ILE A 330 -8.06 -30.68 -2.32
CA ILE A 330 -9.13 -29.69 -2.41
C ILE A 330 -9.44 -29.32 -3.86
N LEU A 331 -8.43 -29.19 -4.73
CA LEU A 331 -8.63 -28.96 -6.16
C LEU A 331 -9.49 -30.08 -6.77
N ASN A 332 -9.15 -31.34 -6.50
CA ASN A 332 -9.89 -32.49 -7.02
C ASN A 332 -11.33 -32.55 -6.51
N LEU A 333 -11.56 -32.24 -5.22
CA LEU A 333 -12.90 -32.27 -4.62
C LEU A 333 -13.85 -31.21 -5.21
N ARG A 334 -13.33 -30.09 -5.70
CA ARG A 334 -14.14 -29.00 -6.27
C ARG A 334 -14.08 -28.93 -7.81
N GLY A 335 -13.58 -29.98 -8.47
CA GLY A 335 -13.47 -30.02 -9.93
C GLY A 335 -12.45 -29.03 -10.52
N GLY A 336 -11.59 -28.45 -9.68
CA GLY A 336 -10.49 -27.59 -10.10
C GLY A 336 -9.34 -28.42 -10.68
N SER A 337 -8.48 -27.80 -11.49
CA SER A 337 -7.28 -28.46 -12.01
C SER A 337 -6.05 -27.58 -11.86
N VAL A 338 -4.89 -28.21 -11.71
CA VAL A 338 -3.59 -27.51 -11.69
C VAL A 338 -3.35 -26.73 -13.00
N LYS A 339 -3.96 -27.17 -14.12
CA LYS A 339 -3.89 -26.46 -15.40
C LYS A 339 -4.57 -25.08 -15.31
N MET A 340 -5.68 -24.97 -14.59
CA MET A 340 -6.39 -23.71 -14.39
C MET A 340 -5.55 -22.72 -13.58
N VAL A 341 -4.90 -23.19 -12.51
CA VAL A 341 -3.95 -22.38 -11.72
C VAL A 341 -2.81 -21.87 -12.60
N ARG A 342 -2.22 -22.73 -13.44
CA ARG A 342 -1.17 -22.32 -14.40
C ARG A 342 -1.66 -21.33 -15.44
N HIS A 343 -2.92 -21.42 -15.86
CA HIS A 343 -3.49 -20.50 -16.85
C HIS A 343 -3.66 -19.09 -16.26
N VAL A 344 -4.10 -18.98 -15.01
CA VAL A 344 -4.22 -17.69 -14.30
C VAL A 344 -2.86 -17.01 -14.08
N MET A 345 -1.80 -17.80 -13.92
CA MET A 345 -0.43 -17.30 -13.72
C MET A 345 0.31 -16.92 -15.02
N ARG A 346 -0.25 -17.26 -16.18
CA ARG A 346 0.25 -16.83 -17.49
C ARG A 346 -0.46 -15.56 -17.89
#